data_AF-A0A7X0TY85-F1
#
_entry.id   AF-A0A7X0TY85-F1
#
_cell.length_a   1.000
_cell.length_b   1.000
_cell.length_c   1.000
_cell.angle_alpha   90.00
_cell.angle_beta   90.00
_cell.angle_gamma   90.00
#
_symmetry.space_group_name_H-M   'P 1'
#
loop_
_entity.id
_entity.type
_entity.pdbx_description
1 polymer ?
#
loop_
_entity_poly.entity_id
_entity_poly.type
_entity_poly.pdbx_seq_one_letter_code
_entity_poly.pdbx_strand_id
1 'polypeptide(L)'
;MIANDAQEALAFVFEQLIVDPVESPKHRSVTRHALQSHMRRAYQEADIAEHLVRAKVQLHVGARLQSPMDFAIANGRVVQLTQTWSFRLAQVDEVPDRVKSWGYAIGRFRDGEEARVVDAFGNVSRITRDVDLEVVVAPPETPEEMRAYEEAEQVFENLGAEVHSSQDVGAVSTKAAELARSL
;
A
#
# COMPACT_ATOMS: atom_id res chain seq x y z
N MET A 1 -33.98 33.55 -50.35
CA MET A 1 -34.03 33.65 -48.87
C MET A 1 -33.51 32.32 -48.34
N ILE A 2 -32.22 32.25 -48.00
CA ILE A 2 -31.53 31.04 -47.54
C ILE A 2 -31.11 31.32 -46.11
N ALA A 3 -31.95 30.88 -45.17
CA ALA A 3 -31.66 30.84 -43.74
C ALA A 3 -32.70 29.91 -43.12
N ASN A 4 -32.39 28.62 -43.00
CA ASN A 4 -33.14 27.69 -42.14
C ASN A 4 -32.39 26.39 -41.79
N ASP A 5 -31.24 26.10 -42.41
CA ASP A 5 -30.63 24.77 -42.28
C ASP A 5 -29.57 24.64 -41.16
N ALA A 6 -28.85 25.73 -40.84
CA ALA A 6 -27.74 25.66 -39.88
C ALA A 6 -28.19 25.49 -38.42
N GLN A 7 -29.39 25.95 -38.08
CA GLN A 7 -29.91 25.94 -36.71
C GLN A 7 -30.64 24.63 -36.37
N GLU A 8 -31.32 24.02 -37.34
CA GLU A 8 -31.90 22.68 -37.20
C GLU A 8 -30.83 21.57 -37.19
N ALA A 9 -29.76 21.73 -37.97
CA ALA A 9 -28.63 20.79 -37.94
C ALA A 9 -27.92 20.77 -36.57
N LEU A 10 -27.81 21.92 -35.89
CA LEU A 10 -27.21 22.00 -34.55
C LEU A 10 -28.08 21.35 -33.46
N ALA A 11 -29.41 21.40 -33.60
CA ALA A 11 -30.34 20.77 -32.66
C ALA A 11 -30.27 19.23 -32.73
N PHE A 12 -30.14 18.67 -33.93
CA PHE A 12 -30.02 17.22 -34.13
C PHE A 12 -28.68 16.66 -33.61
N VAL A 13 -27.60 17.44 -33.70
CA VAL A 13 -26.29 17.08 -33.12
C VAL A 13 -26.33 17.11 -31.59
N PHE A 14 -27.11 18.01 -30.99
CA PHE A 14 -27.23 18.14 -29.53
C PHE A 14 -28.02 17.00 -28.88
N GLU A 15 -29.05 16.45 -29.54
CA GLU A 15 -29.79 15.28 -29.04
C GLU A 15 -28.95 13.99 -29.02
N GLN A 16 -27.90 13.90 -29.85
CA GLN A 16 -26.96 12.77 -29.83
C GLN A 16 -25.73 13.00 -28.93
N LEU A 17 -25.59 14.19 -28.34
CA LEU A 17 -24.48 14.58 -27.47
C LEU A 17 -24.83 14.52 -25.97
N ILE A 18 -26.01 14.01 -25.63
CA ILE A 18 -26.31 13.58 -24.27
C ILE A 18 -25.93 12.10 -24.19
N VAL A 19 -24.63 11.86 -24.03
CA VAL A 19 -24.18 10.60 -23.44
C VAL A 19 -24.66 10.66 -22.00
N ASP A 20 -25.77 9.98 -21.70
CA ASP A 20 -26.06 9.58 -20.33
C ASP A 20 -24.76 8.92 -19.83
N PRO A 21 -24.12 9.44 -18.77
CA PRO A 21 -23.06 8.69 -18.15
C PRO A 21 -23.72 7.41 -17.68
N VAL A 22 -23.53 6.32 -18.43
CA VAL A 22 -23.78 4.97 -17.94
C VAL A 22 -23.11 4.99 -16.58
N GLU A 23 -23.90 4.91 -15.50
CA GLU A 23 -23.36 4.90 -14.16
C GLU A 23 -22.33 3.80 -14.15
N SER A 24 -21.06 4.18 -14.30
CA SER A 24 -19.96 3.26 -14.16
C SER A 24 -20.20 2.70 -12.76
N PRO A 25 -20.26 1.37 -12.59
CA PRO A 25 -20.47 0.78 -11.28
C PRO A 25 -19.55 1.54 -10.34
N LYS A 26 -20.08 2.12 -9.24
CA LYS A 26 -19.25 2.87 -8.30
C LYS A 26 -18.22 1.90 -7.73
N HIS A 27 -17.12 1.70 -8.46
CA HIS A 27 -16.02 0.84 -8.08
C HIS A 27 -15.47 1.51 -6.84
N ARG A 28 -15.74 0.87 -5.70
CA ARG A 28 -15.37 1.38 -4.38
C ARG A 28 -13.85 1.49 -4.40
N SER A 29 -13.33 2.70 -4.57
CA SER A 29 -11.88 2.93 -4.57
C SER A 29 -11.32 2.41 -3.25
N VAL A 30 -10.54 1.33 -3.31
CA VAL A 30 -9.88 0.77 -2.14
C VAL A 30 -8.71 1.68 -1.80
N THR A 31 -8.92 2.56 -0.83
CA THR A 31 -7.90 3.50 -0.37
C THR A 31 -6.86 2.80 0.49
N ARG A 32 -5.66 3.38 0.63
CA ARG A 32 -4.66 2.91 1.59
C ARG A 32 -5.20 2.80 3.02
N HIS A 33 -6.05 3.74 3.44
CA HIS A 33 -6.68 3.70 4.76
C HIS A 33 -7.61 2.48 4.93
N ALA A 34 -8.35 2.12 3.87
CA ALA A 34 -9.16 0.91 3.88
C ALA A 34 -8.29 -0.35 4.01
N LEU A 35 -7.16 -0.41 3.29
CA LEU A 35 -6.18 -1.51 3.43
C LEU A 35 -5.61 -1.61 4.85
N GLN A 36 -5.20 -0.50 5.44
CA GLN A 36 -4.71 -0.48 6.83
C GLN A 36 -5.77 -0.96 7.82
N SER A 37 -7.02 -0.55 7.62
CA SER A 37 -8.14 -0.99 8.46
C SER A 37 -8.42 -2.48 8.31
N HIS A 38 -8.32 -3.00 7.08
CA HIS A 38 -8.46 -4.42 6.79
C HIS A 38 -7.34 -5.25 7.44
N MET A 39 -6.09 -4.82 7.29
CA MET A 39 -4.93 -5.45 7.93
C MET A 39 -5.05 -5.50 9.44
N ARG A 40 -5.48 -4.39 10.07
CA ARG A 40 -5.68 -4.36 11.53
C ARG A 40 -6.70 -5.42 11.97
N ARG A 41 -7.80 -5.56 11.22
CA ARG A 41 -8.80 -6.58 11.51
C ARG A 41 -8.24 -7.99 11.30
N ALA A 42 -7.51 -8.22 10.21
CA ALA A 42 -6.89 -9.50 9.93
C ALA A 42 -5.92 -9.94 11.04
N TYR A 43 -5.15 -9.02 11.63
CA TYR A 43 -4.30 -9.32 12.79
C TYR A 43 -5.09 -9.65 14.06
N GLN A 44 -6.23 -8.99 14.29
CA GLN A 44 -7.12 -9.29 15.40
C GLN A 44 -7.77 -10.68 15.24
N GLU A 45 -8.20 -11.03 14.02
CA GLU A 45 -8.81 -12.31 13.70
C GLU A 45 -7.80 -13.48 13.75
N ALA A 46 -6.52 -13.21 13.52
CA ALA A 46 -5.42 -14.17 13.68
C ALA A 46 -4.98 -14.39 15.15
N ASP A 47 -5.72 -13.83 16.11
CA ASP A 47 -5.47 -13.96 17.56
C ASP A 47 -4.06 -13.52 17.99
N ILE A 48 -3.49 -12.54 17.28
CA ILE A 48 -2.22 -11.92 17.67
C ILE A 48 -2.52 -10.98 18.84
N ALA A 49 -1.81 -11.15 19.95
CA ALA A 49 -1.97 -10.28 21.11
C ALA A 49 -1.81 -8.80 20.70
N GLU A 50 -2.77 -7.96 21.09
CA GLU A 50 -2.86 -6.55 20.65
C GLU A 50 -1.56 -5.78 20.92
N HIS A 51 -0.93 -6.06 22.06
CA HIS A 51 0.34 -5.46 22.46
C HIS A 51 1.55 -5.94 21.63
N LEU A 52 1.40 -6.82 20.63
CA LEU A 52 2.46 -7.16 19.68
C LEU A 52 2.28 -6.42 18.35
N VAL A 53 1.07 -5.96 18.04
CA VAL A 53 0.75 -5.26 16.79
C VAL A 53 1.02 -3.76 16.97
N ARG A 54 2.08 -3.25 16.34
CA ARG A 54 2.47 -1.84 16.35
C ARG A 54 2.06 -1.18 15.06
N ALA A 55 1.10 -0.26 15.11
CA ALA A 55 0.68 0.51 13.94
C ALA A 55 1.48 1.81 13.78
N LYS A 56 1.63 2.28 12.54
CA LYS A 56 2.26 3.57 12.17
C LYS A 56 3.66 3.75 12.76
N VAL A 57 4.50 2.72 12.62
CA VAL A 57 5.86 2.75 13.15
C VAL A 57 6.80 3.50 12.20
N GLN A 58 7.94 3.94 12.71
CA GLN A 58 9.03 4.52 11.93
C GLN A 58 10.21 3.56 11.92
N LEU A 59 10.63 3.16 10.72
CA LEU A 59 11.93 2.51 10.52
C LEU A 59 13.00 3.60 10.44
N HIS A 60 13.94 3.58 11.37
CA HIS A 60 15.13 4.42 11.33
C HIS A 60 16.29 3.59 10.80
N VAL A 61 16.94 4.06 9.74
CA VAL A 61 18.08 3.41 9.09
C VAL A 61 19.27 4.36 9.13
N GLY A 62 20.38 3.90 9.70
CA GLY A 62 21.55 4.72 9.97
C GLY A 62 21.22 5.95 10.80
N ALA A 63 21.93 7.05 10.51
CA ALA A 63 21.84 8.27 11.31
C ALA A 63 20.69 9.22 10.90
N ARG A 64 20.19 9.13 9.66
CA ARG A 64 19.36 10.20 9.07
C ARG A 64 18.15 9.71 8.28
N LEU A 65 18.10 8.43 7.91
CA LEU A 65 17.03 7.93 7.08
C LEU A 65 15.89 7.41 7.96
N GLN A 66 14.69 7.88 7.65
CA GLN A 66 13.47 7.48 8.33
C GLN A 66 12.44 7.12 7.27
N SER A 67 11.81 5.96 7.44
CA SER A 67 10.73 5.52 6.56
C SER A 67 9.53 5.08 7.40
N PRO A 68 8.34 5.63 7.13
CA PRO A 68 7.13 5.14 7.79
C PRO A 68 6.82 3.71 7.34
N MET A 69 6.36 2.89 8.27
CA MET A 69 5.80 1.57 8.02
C MET A 69 4.39 1.50 8.62
N ASP A 70 3.48 0.79 7.95
CA ASP A 70 2.09 0.73 8.41
C ASP A 70 1.95 -0.14 9.67
N PHE A 71 2.63 -1.28 9.70
CA PHE A 71 2.62 -2.18 10.85
C PHE A 71 3.98 -2.82 11.11
N ALA A 72 4.20 -3.16 12.37
CA ALA A 72 5.24 -4.08 12.81
C ALA A 72 4.66 -5.06 13.83
N ILE A 73 5.07 -6.32 13.76
CA ILE A 73 4.85 -7.30 14.81
C ILE A 73 6.11 -7.33 15.67
N ALA A 74 6.00 -6.88 16.92
CA ALA A 74 7.18 -6.62 17.74
C ALA A 74 6.98 -6.73 19.25
N ASN A 75 8.01 -7.25 19.92
CA ASN A 75 8.20 -7.21 21.38
C ASN A 75 9.70 -7.04 21.69
N GLY A 76 10.21 -5.81 21.62
CA GLY A 76 11.65 -5.54 21.76
C GLY A 76 12.50 -5.97 20.55
N ARG A 77 12.03 -6.93 19.76
CA ARG A 77 12.49 -7.28 18.42
C ARG A 77 11.30 -7.27 17.46
N VAL A 78 11.53 -6.84 16.22
CA VAL A 78 10.57 -6.93 15.12
C VAL A 78 10.74 -8.26 14.41
N VAL A 79 9.65 -8.97 14.15
CA VAL A 79 9.64 -10.22 13.37
C VAL A 79 8.99 -10.06 12.00
N GLN A 80 8.09 -9.09 11.85
CA GLN A 80 7.47 -8.75 10.58
C GLN A 80 7.24 -7.26 10.46
N LEU A 81 7.45 -6.71 9.26
CA LEU A 81 7.05 -5.38 8.83
C LEU A 81 6.03 -5.48 7.72
N THR A 82 5.01 -4.62 7.74
CA THR A 82 3.99 -4.58 6.69
C THR A 82 3.82 -3.17 6.16
N GLN A 83 3.77 -3.03 4.83
CA GLN A 83 3.47 -1.79 4.14
C GLN A 83 2.29 -1.98 3.18
N THR A 84 1.34 -1.06 3.20
CA THR A 84 0.17 -1.07 2.30
C THR A 84 0.32 -0.02 1.20
N TRP A 85 -0.09 -0.37 -0.02
CA TRP A 85 -0.11 0.52 -1.18
C TRP A 85 -1.45 0.43 -1.91
N SER A 86 -1.98 1.56 -2.33
CA SER A 86 -3.12 1.60 -3.23
C SER A 86 -2.74 2.37 -4.48
N PHE A 87 -2.89 1.71 -5.61
CA PHE A 87 -2.63 2.28 -6.92
C PHE A 87 -3.88 2.90 -7.54
N ARG A 88 -4.97 3.08 -6.78
CA ARG A 88 -6.26 3.54 -7.34
C ARG A 88 -6.41 5.06 -7.36
N LEU A 89 -6.76 5.59 -8.53
CA LEU A 89 -7.50 6.83 -8.88
C LEU A 89 -7.19 8.21 -8.26
N ALA A 90 -6.31 8.36 -7.26
CA ALA A 90 -6.02 9.70 -6.70
C ALA A 90 -4.54 10.09 -6.61
N GLN A 91 -3.62 9.13 -6.76
CA GLN A 91 -2.19 9.36 -6.54
C GLN A 91 -1.30 8.47 -7.41
N VAL A 92 -1.80 8.02 -8.57
CA VAL A 92 -1.08 7.04 -9.41
C VAL A 92 0.33 7.53 -9.77
N ASP A 93 0.50 8.83 -10.01
CA ASP A 93 1.81 9.43 -10.31
C ASP A 93 2.72 9.54 -9.09
N GLU A 94 2.17 9.69 -7.88
CA GLU A 94 2.96 9.87 -6.64
C GLU A 94 3.34 8.53 -6.00
N VAL A 95 2.55 7.48 -6.20
CA VAL A 95 2.78 6.17 -5.57
C VAL A 95 4.14 5.57 -5.98
N PRO A 96 4.55 5.55 -7.26
CA PRO A 96 5.86 5.07 -7.68
C PRO A 96 7.01 5.79 -6.96
N ASP A 97 6.96 7.12 -6.85
CA ASP A 97 8.00 7.89 -6.16
C ASP A 97 8.06 7.57 -4.67
N ARG A 98 6.91 7.39 -4.03
CA ARG A 98 6.83 6.97 -2.63
C ARG A 98 7.36 5.55 -2.43
N VAL A 99 7.05 4.63 -3.35
CA VAL A 99 7.59 3.26 -3.35
C VAL A 99 9.10 3.28 -3.54
N LYS A 100 9.64 4.08 -4.47
CA LYS A 100 11.09 4.24 -4.68
C LYS A 100 11.78 4.80 -3.44
N SER A 101 11.21 5.83 -2.81
CA SER A 101 11.74 6.41 -1.57
C SER A 101 11.71 5.41 -0.41
N TRP A 102 10.62 4.67 -0.25
CA TRP A 102 10.50 3.59 0.74
C TRP A 102 11.53 2.50 0.46
N GLY A 103 11.63 2.07 -0.79
CA GLY A 103 12.55 1.02 -1.21
C GLY A 103 14.01 1.38 -1.05
N TYR A 104 14.37 2.66 -1.25
CA TYR A 104 15.71 3.14 -0.92
C TYR A 104 16.02 2.93 0.58
N ALA A 105 15.08 3.26 1.47
CA ALA A 105 15.29 3.07 2.91
C ALA A 105 15.41 1.60 3.32
N ILE A 106 14.53 0.74 2.80
CA ILE A 106 14.62 -0.71 3.05
C ILE A 106 15.90 -1.29 2.45
N GLY A 107 16.30 -0.87 1.26
CA GLY A 107 17.53 -1.30 0.59
C GLY A 107 18.76 -1.00 1.44
N ARG A 108 18.91 0.23 1.93
CA ARG A 108 20.02 0.60 2.84
C ARG A 108 20.05 -0.25 4.11
N PHE A 109 18.87 -0.58 4.64
CA PHE A 109 18.75 -1.46 5.79
C PHE A 109 19.18 -2.90 5.47
N ARG A 110 18.72 -3.46 4.34
CA ARG A 110 19.11 -4.80 3.88
C ARG A 110 20.61 -4.89 3.56
N ASP A 111 21.20 -3.84 2.97
CA ASP A 111 22.64 -3.71 2.68
C ASP A 111 23.49 -3.65 3.95
N GLY A 112 22.87 -3.25 5.06
CA GLY A 112 23.39 -3.54 6.36
C GLY A 112 23.67 -2.39 7.29
N GLU A 113 23.10 -1.23 6.98
CA GLU A 113 23.04 -0.16 7.96
C GLU A 113 22.32 -0.61 9.23
N GLU A 114 22.79 -0.08 10.37
CA GLU A 114 22.08 -0.26 11.63
C GLU A 114 20.67 0.31 11.52
N ALA A 115 19.68 -0.43 12.04
CA ALA A 115 18.31 0.01 12.00
C ALA A 115 17.57 -0.31 13.30
N ARG A 116 16.52 0.47 13.54
CA ARG A 116 15.58 0.27 14.65
C ARG A 116 14.19 0.69 14.23
N VAL A 117 13.19 0.12 14.88
CA VAL A 117 11.79 0.50 14.68
C VAL A 117 11.32 1.23 15.93
N VAL A 118 10.68 2.39 15.72
CA VAL A 118 10.10 3.21 16.79
C VAL A 118 8.60 3.27 16.58
N ASP A 119 7.83 2.89 17.59
CA ASP A 119 6.36 2.98 17.52
C ASP A 119 5.85 4.39 17.86
N ALA A 120 4.53 4.58 17.74
CA ALA A 120 3.87 5.87 18.01
C ALA A 120 4.02 6.35 19.48
N PHE A 121 4.40 5.46 20.41
CA PHE A 121 4.62 5.78 21.82
C PHE A 121 6.11 5.99 22.15
N GLY A 122 6.98 5.88 21.15
CA GLY A 122 8.43 6.02 21.32
C GLY A 122 9.13 4.75 21.79
N ASN A 123 8.45 3.60 21.85
CA ASN A 123 9.11 2.35 22.19
C ASN A 123 10.00 1.91 21.03
N VAL A 124 11.20 1.46 21.37
CA VAL A 124 12.22 1.05 20.40
C VAL A 124 12.29 -0.47 20.33
N SER A 125 12.20 -1.02 19.12
CA SER A 125 12.44 -2.43 18.82
C SER A 125 13.64 -2.60 17.90
N ARG A 126 14.45 -3.63 18.18
CA ARG A 126 15.55 -4.06 17.31
C ARG A 126 14.97 -4.75 16.07
N ILE A 127 15.69 -4.68 14.96
CA ILE A 127 15.28 -5.33 13.72
C ILE A 127 16.50 -5.92 13.02
N THR A 128 16.34 -7.09 12.43
CA THR A 128 17.41 -7.82 11.73
C THR A 128 17.15 -7.82 10.23
N ARG A 129 18.22 -7.88 9.43
CA ARG A 129 18.15 -7.73 7.97
C ARG A 129 17.38 -8.83 7.25
N ASP A 130 17.01 -9.89 7.94
CA ASP A 130 16.18 -11.01 7.49
C ASP A 130 14.72 -10.89 7.96
N VAL A 131 14.32 -9.72 8.51
CA VAL A 131 12.94 -9.47 8.91
C VAL A 131 11.97 -9.76 7.77
N ASP A 132 10.86 -10.37 8.13
CA ASP A 132 9.77 -10.65 7.21
C ASP A 132 9.16 -9.34 6.72
N LEU A 133 9.10 -9.16 5.40
CA LEU A 133 8.67 -7.90 4.79
C LEU A 133 7.48 -8.15 3.87
N GLU A 134 6.35 -7.62 4.29
CA GLU A 134 5.06 -7.86 3.68
C GLU A 134 4.54 -6.59 3.00
N VAL A 135 4.09 -6.73 1.77
CA VAL A 135 3.49 -5.65 0.99
C VAL A 135 2.06 -6.03 0.62
N VAL A 136 1.09 -5.21 1.02
CA VAL A 136 -0.32 -5.43 0.66
C VAL A 136 -0.79 -4.37 -0.31
N VAL A 137 -1.23 -4.81 -1.48
CA VAL A 137 -1.65 -3.92 -2.57
C VAL A 137 -3.15 -4.00 -2.84
N ALA A 138 -3.79 -2.85 -3.01
CA ALA A 138 -5.03 -2.81 -3.76
C ALA A 138 -4.68 -2.96 -5.24
N PRO A 139 -5.17 -4.01 -5.93
CA PRO A 139 -4.77 -4.26 -7.31
C PRO A 139 -5.20 -3.11 -8.22
N PRO A 140 -4.36 -2.77 -9.23
CA PRO A 140 -4.69 -1.78 -10.24
C PRO A 140 -5.90 -2.25 -11.06
N GLU A 141 -6.74 -1.32 -11.49
CA GLU A 141 -7.93 -1.58 -12.32
C GLU A 141 -7.83 -0.95 -13.72
N THR A 142 -6.89 -0.01 -13.93
CA THR A 142 -6.66 0.63 -15.22
C THR A 142 -5.25 0.38 -15.77
N PRO A 143 -5.02 0.53 -17.10
CA PRO A 143 -3.68 0.38 -17.68
C PRO A 143 -2.64 1.37 -17.14
N GLU A 144 -3.05 2.55 -16.69
CA GLU A 144 -2.15 3.52 -16.06
C GLU A 144 -1.73 3.09 -14.66
N GLU A 145 -2.69 2.62 -13.87
CA GLU A 145 -2.43 2.05 -12.55
C GLU A 145 -1.56 0.78 -12.65
N MET A 146 -1.74 -0.02 -13.70
CA MET A 146 -0.92 -1.19 -13.99
C MET A 146 0.54 -0.80 -14.23
N ARG A 147 0.82 0.22 -15.05
CA ARG A 147 2.20 0.70 -15.28
C ARG A 147 2.86 1.18 -13.99
N ALA A 148 2.13 1.92 -13.16
CA ALA A 148 2.63 2.36 -11.86
C ALA A 148 2.90 1.18 -10.90
N TYR A 149 2.04 0.15 -10.94
CA TYR A 149 2.23 -1.07 -10.18
C TYR A 149 3.44 -1.86 -10.66
N GLU A 150 3.64 -2.05 -11.97
CA GLU A 150 4.81 -2.74 -12.55
C GLU A 150 6.14 -2.08 -12.14
N GLU A 151 6.19 -0.73 -12.12
CA GLU A 151 7.37 -0.01 -11.59
C GLU A 151 7.63 -0.29 -10.11
N ALA A 152 6.56 -0.38 -9.31
CA ALA A 152 6.64 -0.64 -7.88
C ALA A 152 6.97 -2.10 -7.56
N GLU A 153 6.45 -3.04 -8.36
CA GLU A 153 6.69 -4.47 -8.24
C GLU A 153 8.17 -4.79 -8.35
N GLN A 154 8.88 -4.16 -9.29
CA GLN A 154 10.33 -4.32 -9.41
C GLN A 154 11.07 -3.90 -8.13
N VAL A 155 10.59 -2.86 -7.44
CA VAL A 155 11.15 -2.44 -6.14
C VAL A 155 10.85 -3.49 -5.07
N PHE A 156 9.64 -4.03 -5.01
CA PHE A 156 9.25 -5.05 -4.03
C PHE A 156 10.10 -6.33 -4.19
N GLU A 157 10.27 -6.81 -5.41
CA GLU A 157 11.10 -7.97 -5.73
C GLU A 157 12.55 -7.78 -5.29
N ASN A 158 13.16 -6.63 -5.62
CA ASN A 158 14.55 -6.33 -5.27
C ASN A 158 14.80 -6.31 -3.75
N LEU A 159 13.77 -6.03 -2.95
CA LEU A 159 13.85 -5.98 -1.49
C LEU A 159 13.52 -7.32 -0.82
N GLY A 160 13.11 -8.31 -1.62
CA GLY A 160 12.59 -9.59 -1.13
C GLY A 160 11.33 -9.41 -0.31
N ALA A 161 10.45 -8.47 -0.69
CA ALA A 161 9.15 -8.31 -0.06
C ALA A 161 8.16 -9.34 -0.64
N GLU A 162 7.37 -9.98 0.22
CA GLU A 162 6.25 -10.80 -0.22
C GLU A 162 5.05 -9.89 -0.52
N VAL A 163 4.49 -10.01 -1.72
CA VAL A 163 3.42 -9.11 -2.21
C VAL A 163 2.10 -9.86 -2.20
N HIS A 164 1.13 -9.30 -1.47
CA HIS A 164 -0.22 -9.84 -1.33
C HIS A 164 -1.26 -8.87 -1.88
N SER A 165 -2.27 -9.42 -2.55
CA SER A 165 -3.48 -8.66 -2.87
C SER A 165 -4.25 -8.32 -1.59
N SER A 166 -4.98 -7.22 -1.62
CA SER A 166 -5.96 -6.82 -0.59
C SER A 166 -7.00 -7.89 -0.23
N GLN A 167 -7.17 -8.92 -1.07
CA GLN A 167 -8.04 -10.07 -0.83
C GLN A 167 -7.35 -11.21 -0.05
N ASP A 168 -6.02 -11.19 0.03
CA ASP A 168 -5.17 -12.22 0.64
C ASP A 168 -4.49 -11.75 1.94
N VAL A 169 -5.07 -10.75 2.61
CA VAL A 169 -4.55 -10.23 3.89
C VAL A 169 -4.50 -11.29 5.00
N GLY A 170 -5.28 -12.36 4.87
CA GLY A 170 -5.28 -13.48 5.82
C GLY A 170 -3.99 -14.29 5.82
N ALA A 171 -3.30 -14.39 4.67
CA ALA A 171 -2.00 -15.04 4.61
C ALA A 171 -0.95 -14.26 5.43
N VAL A 172 -0.93 -12.93 5.25
CA VAL A 172 -0.05 -12.02 5.99
C VAL A 172 -0.28 -12.14 7.50
N SER A 173 -1.53 -12.12 7.96
CA SER A 173 -1.83 -12.21 9.40
C SER A 173 -1.60 -13.60 10.00
N THR A 174 -1.79 -14.67 9.22
CA THR A 174 -1.46 -16.03 9.64
C THR A 174 0.04 -16.17 9.86
N LYS A 175 0.85 -15.74 8.88
CA LYS A 175 2.31 -15.73 8.98
C LYS A 175 2.80 -14.88 10.14
N ALA A 176 2.21 -13.69 10.34
CA ALA A 176 2.47 -12.85 11.50
C ALA A 176 2.21 -13.57 12.83
N ALA A 177 1.11 -14.31 12.94
CA ALA A 177 0.77 -15.05 14.15
C ALA A 177 1.76 -16.18 14.43
N GLU A 178 2.25 -16.86 13.40
CA GLU A 178 3.31 -17.86 13.53
C GLU A 178 4.62 -17.24 14.01
N LEU A 179 5.04 -16.15 13.38
CA LEU A 179 6.26 -15.41 13.74
C LEU A 179 6.17 -14.83 15.17
N ALA A 180 5.00 -14.35 15.58
CA ALA A 180 4.76 -13.78 16.90
C ALA A 180 4.97 -14.80 18.03
N ARG A 181 4.85 -16.10 17.78
CA ARG A 181 5.14 -17.15 18.78
C ARG A 181 6.63 -17.26 19.14
N SER A 182 7.51 -16.63 18.35
CA SER A 182 8.94 -16.56 18.60
C SER A 182 9.39 -15.32 19.40
N LEU A 183 8.46 -14.41 19.71
CA LEU A 183 8.67 -13.21 20.51
C LEU A 183 8.49 -13.47 22.00
#